data_AF-A0A6A1X2Z3-F1
#
_entry.id   AF-A0A6A1X2Z3-F1
#
_cell.length_a   1.000
_cell.length_b   1.000
_cell.length_c   1.000
_cell.angle_alpha   90.00
_cell.angle_beta   90.00
_cell.angle_gamma   90.00
#
_symmetry.space_group_name_H-M   'P 1'
#
loop_
_entity.id
_entity.type
_entity.pdbx_description
1 polymer ?
#
loop_
_entity_poly.entity_id
_entity_poly.type
_entity_poly.pdbx_seq_one_letter_code
_entity_poly.pdbx_strand_id
1 'polypeptide(L)' 'MEEIFIAIMERIAEKIPELSYIDEDYGQLEAGAEEDHYPVTFPCVLIGNAESDWNDLGYGVQKSESLITIRL' A
#
# COMPACT_ATOMS: atom_id res chain seq x y z
N MET A 1 -2.03 11.53 2.17
CA MET A 1 -2.14 10.07 1.97
C MET A 1 -0.77 9.47 1.66
N GLU A 2 -0.02 10.07 0.73
CA GLU A 2 1.38 9.70 0.42
C GLU A 2 2.31 9.65 1.65
N GLU A 3 2.21 10.61 2.59
CA GLU A 3 3.01 10.58 3.83
C GLU A 3 2.73 9.35 4.72
N ILE A 4 1.47 8.89 4.78
CA ILE A 4 1.11 7.68 5.53
C ILE A 4 1.71 6.45 4.85
N PHE A 5 1.70 6.43 3.53
CA PHE A 5 2.29 5.36 2.73
C PHE A 5 3.78 5.24 3.01
N ILE A 6 4.52 6.35 2.91
CA ILE A 6 5.96 6.41 3.22
C ILE A 6 6.21 5.95 4.66
N ALA A 7 5.44 6.43 5.64
CA ALA A 7 5.61 6.04 7.04
C ALA A 7 5.39 4.53 7.27
N ILE A 8 4.45 3.91 6.54
CA ILE A 8 4.22 2.47 6.58
C ILE A 8 5.42 1.74 5.95
N MET A 9 5.90 2.16 4.78
CA MET A 9 7.07 1.57 4.12
C MET A 9 8.31 1.60 5.02
N GLU A 10 8.62 2.77 5.58
CA GLU A 10 9.75 2.96 6.49
C GLU A 10 9.62 2.06 7.73
N ARG A 11 8.42 1.98 8.30
CA ARG A 11 8.17 1.11 9.46
C ARG A 11 8.38 -0.36 9.12
N ILE A 12 7.93 -0.81 7.95
CA ILE A 12 8.10 -2.21 7.51
C ILE A 12 9.59 -2.50 7.28
N ALA A 13 10.30 -1.61 6.58
CA ALA A 13 11.74 -1.73 6.35
C ALA A 13 12.55 -1.79 7.65
N GLU A 14 12.17 -1.00 8.66
CA GLU A 14 12.82 -1.00 9.98
C GLU A 14 12.58 -2.31 10.74
N LYS A 15 11.38 -2.89 10.63
CA LYS A 15 11.00 -4.09 11.39
C LYS A 15 11.32 -5.41 10.70
N ILE A 16 11.47 -5.40 9.37
CA ILE A 16 11.69 -6.59 8.55
C ILE A 16 12.85 -6.30 7.56
N PRO A 17 14.09 -6.19 8.04
CA PRO A 17 15.25 -5.82 7.23
C PRO A 17 15.63 -6.86 6.17
N GLU A 18 15.08 -8.08 6.23
CA GLU A 18 15.28 -9.15 5.24
C GLU A 18 14.47 -8.94 3.94
N LEU A 19 13.54 -7.98 3.92
CA LEU A 19 12.79 -7.64 2.72
C LEU A 19 13.70 -7.03 1.66
N SER A 20 13.61 -7.55 0.44
CA SER A 20 14.33 -7.03 -0.72
C SER A 20 13.58 -5.87 -1.39
N TYR A 21 12.25 -5.79 -1.18
CA TYR A 21 11.39 -4.86 -1.91
C TYR A 21 10.14 -4.51 -1.09
N ILE A 22 9.81 -3.22 -0.99
CA ILE A 22 8.58 -2.71 -0.38
C ILE A 22 8.08 -1.62 -1.31
N ASP A 23 6.85 -1.75 -1.82
CA ASP A 23 6.31 -0.79 -2.79
C ASP A 23 4.77 -0.81 -2.84
N GLU A 24 4.21 0.06 -3.66
CA GLU A 24 2.78 0.10 -3.96
C GLU A 24 2.35 -1.08 -4.82
N ASP A 25 1.14 -1.55 -4.51
CA ASP A 25 0.50 -2.62 -5.22
C ASP A 25 -0.16 -2.12 -6.52
N TYR A 26 0.49 -2.42 -7.63
CA TYR A 26 0.03 -2.19 -8.99
C TYR A 26 -0.53 -3.46 -9.65
N GLY A 27 -0.80 -4.52 -8.86
CA GLY A 27 -1.24 -5.81 -9.41
C GLY A 27 -0.09 -6.68 -9.91
N GLN A 28 1.13 -6.49 -9.40
CA GLN A 28 2.32 -7.25 -9.81
C GLN A 28 2.19 -8.76 -9.60
N LEU A 29 1.31 -9.18 -8.69
CA LEU A 29 1.03 -10.58 -8.40
C LEU A 29 -0.12 -11.16 -9.24
N GLU A 30 -0.87 -10.30 -9.95
CA GLU A 30 -2.13 -10.66 -10.60
C GLU A 30 -1.82 -11.14 -12.02
N ALA A 31 -1.32 -12.37 -12.12
CA ALA A 31 -0.85 -12.94 -13.36
C ALA A 31 -2.00 -13.31 -14.32
N GLY A 32 -2.12 -12.54 -15.41
CA GLY A 32 -2.24 -13.11 -16.75
C GLY A 32 -0.84 -13.19 -17.37
N ALA A 33 -0.43 -14.35 -17.90
CA ALA A 33 0.88 -14.56 -18.51
C ALA A 33 1.15 -13.74 -19.79
N GLU A 34 0.18 -12.94 -20.23
CA GLU A 34 0.20 -12.14 -21.47
C GLU A 34 0.27 -10.63 -21.21
N GLU A 35 0.29 -10.17 -19.95
CA GLU A 35 0.32 -8.74 -19.61
C GLU A 35 1.69 -8.31 -19.07
N ASP A 36 2.17 -7.14 -19.51
CA ASP A 36 3.39 -6.51 -19.01
C ASP A 36 3.16 -6.06 -17.56
N HIS A 37 3.55 -6.90 -16.60
CA HIS A 37 3.46 -6.59 -15.17
C HIS A 37 4.66 -5.80 -14.69
N TYR A 38 4.42 -4.92 -13.72
CA TYR A 38 5.50 -4.23 -13.02
C TYR A 38 6.35 -5.27 -12.25
N PRO A 39 7.70 -5.25 -12.37
CA PRO A 39 8.53 -6.31 -11.82
C PRO A 39 8.51 -6.33 -10.28
N VAL A 40 8.61 -7.52 -9.69
CA VAL A 40 8.68 -7.72 -8.24
C VAL A 40 9.86 -8.63 -7.87
N THR A 41 10.56 -8.31 -6.78
CA THR A 41 11.68 -9.13 -6.27
C THR A 41 11.37 -9.64 -4.87
N PHE A 42 11.36 -10.96 -4.69
CA PHE A 42 11.09 -11.58 -3.40
C PHE A 42 12.33 -11.62 -2.48
N PRO A 43 12.15 -11.60 -1.14
CA PRO A 43 10.88 -11.39 -0.43
C PRO A 43 10.42 -9.92 -0.55
N CYS A 44 9.14 -9.71 -0.82
CA CYS A 44 8.56 -8.40 -1.04
C CYS A 44 7.34 -8.14 -0.16
N VAL A 45 7.03 -6.85 0.02
CA VAL A 45 5.76 -6.40 0.56
C VAL A 45 5.12 -5.41 -0.39
N LEU A 46 3.85 -5.63 -0.72
CA LEU A 46 3.07 -4.71 -1.56
C LEU A 46 1.98 -4.06 -0.71
N ILE A 47 1.89 -2.74 -0.79
CA ILE A 47 0.93 -1.93 -0.02
C ILE A 47 -0.09 -1.36 -1.01
N GLY A 48 -1.37 -1.63 -0.81
CA GLY A 48 -2.39 -1.32 -1.80
C GLY A 48 -3.79 -1.16 -1.23
N ASN A 49 -4.77 -1.12 -2.14
CA ASN A 49 -6.20 -1.05 -1.86
C ASN A 49 -6.53 0.01 -0.79
N ALA A 50 -5.98 1.21 -0.98
CA ALA A 50 -6.22 2.35 -0.11
C ALA A 50 -7.64 2.88 -0.35
N GLU A 51 -8.57 2.46 0.50
CA GLU A 51 -9.95 2.94 0.49
C GLU A 51 -10.14 3.94 1.63
N SER A 52 -10.99 4.93 1.43
CA SER A 52 -11.30 5.92 2.48
C SER A 52 -12.78 6.25 2.44
N ASP A 53 -13.47 5.95 3.54
CA ASP A 53 -14.84 6.34 3.75
C ASP A 53 -14.91 7.70 4.44
N TRP A 54 -15.41 8.70 3.74
CA TRP A 54 -15.45 10.09 4.20
C TRP A 54 -16.83 10.44 4.73
N ASN A 55 -16.85 10.96 5.95
CA ASN A 55 -18.04 11.39 6.65
C ASN A 55 -17.95 12.90 6.94
N ASP A 56 -18.93 13.66 6.46
CA ASP A 56 -19.06 15.09 6.76
C ASP A 56 -19.63 15.27 8.18
N LEU A 57 -18.91 16.02 9.01
CA LEU A 57 -19.29 16.31 10.39
C LEU A 57 -19.95 17.70 10.53
N GLY A 58 -20.09 18.44 9.43
CA GLY A 58 -20.58 19.81 9.38
C GLY A 58 -19.49 20.84 9.70
N TYR A 59 -19.85 22.12 9.58
CA TYR A 59 -18.94 23.26 9.87
C TYR A 59 -17.61 23.24 9.10
N GLY A 60 -17.58 22.61 7.92
CA GLY A 60 -16.38 22.48 7.10
C GLY A 60 -15.37 21.44 7.61
N VAL A 61 -15.80 20.49 8.46
CA VAL A 61 -14.96 19.41 8.99
C VAL A 61 -15.41 18.07 8.42
N GLN A 62 -14.45 17.27 7.98
CA GLN A 62 -14.68 15.89 7.52
C GLN A 62 -13.78 14.92 8.29
N LYS A 63 -14.27 13.70 8.49
CA LYS A 63 -13.51 12.57 9.05
C LYS A 63 -13.44 11.48 7.98
N SER A 64 -12.27 10.87 7.78
CA SER A 64 -12.18 9.61 7.04
C SER A 64 -11.87 8.43 7.94
N GLU A 65 -12.39 7.28 7.55
CA GLU A 65 -11.87 5.98 7.97
C GLU A 65 -11.20 5.35 6.76
N SER A 66 -9.90 5.10 6.85
CA SER A 66 -9.10 4.61 5.74
C SER A 66 -8.63 3.18 5.99
N LEU A 67 -8.80 2.32 4.98
CA LEU A 67 -8.32 0.95 4.97
C LEU A 67 -7.16 0.84 4.00
N ILE A 68 -6.09 0.16 4.40
CA ILE A 68 -4.92 -0.12 3.55
C ILE A 68 -4.65 -1.62 3.65
N THR A 69 -4.41 -2.25 2.51
CA THR A 69 -4.02 -3.67 2.42
C THR A 69 -2.51 -3.79 2.36
N ILE A 70 -1.96 -4.75 3.11
CA ILE A 70 -0.53 -5.10 3.08
C ILE A 70 -0.45 -6.58 2.69
N ARG A 71 0.23 -6.89 1.58
CA ARG A 71 0.47 -8.25 1.08
C ARG A 71 1.92 -8.64 1.32
N LEU A 72 2.14 -9.82 1.91
CA LEU A 72 3.44 -10.41 2.25
C LEU A 72 3.69 -11.66 1.40
#